data_AF-A0A523DRY5-F1
#
_entry.id   AF-A0A523DRY5-F1
#
_cell.length_a   1.000
_cell.length_b   1.000
_cell.length_c   1.000
_cell.angle_alpha   90.00
_cell.angle_beta   90.00
_cell.angle_gamma   90.00
#
_symmetry.space_group_name_H-M   'P 1'
#
loop_
_entity.id
_entity.type
_entity.pdbx_description
1 polymer ?
#
loop_
_entity_poly.entity_id
_entity_poly.type
_entity_poly.pdbx_seq_one_letter_code
_entity_poly.pdbx_strand_id
1 'polypeptide(L)'
;MTRWRVSMGLAYAFLCGTVAVAQESYDPARFKSGTIPGQPPLASTGALVVVELEIAPSGIVTDSVVIDDGPPYTAAITKAARTWRFRPAREDGAAVFGKALVVGVFRPPVLMGGELPKPTHVQEISEDLPYPTATTTPVYPPTALYEGIAFVEVEIDEGGWVREAVLHTTEEAYDALALEAVEKFRFRAARRNGIAVTSYALVFFGFRQPHTARQPRR
;
A
#
# COMPACT_ATOMS: atom_id res chain seq x y z
N MET A 1 37.34 68.11 -33.57
CA MET A 1 37.43 66.62 -33.54
C MET A 1 38.08 66.24 -32.22
N THR A 2 37.58 65.44 -31.29
CA THR A 2 36.31 64.72 -31.10
C THR A 2 36.27 64.37 -29.60
N ARG A 3 35.15 64.64 -28.91
CA ARG A 3 34.90 64.26 -27.50
C ARG A 3 34.68 62.74 -27.40
N TRP A 4 35.13 62.10 -26.32
CA TRP A 4 34.53 60.83 -25.90
C TRP A 4 34.30 60.78 -24.39
N ARG A 5 33.01 60.66 -24.05
CA ARG A 5 32.46 60.36 -22.72
C ARG A 5 32.39 58.84 -22.62
N VAL A 6 32.88 58.25 -21.53
CA VAL A 6 32.56 56.86 -21.20
C VAL A 6 31.42 56.87 -20.18
N SER A 7 30.34 56.21 -20.58
CA SER A 7 29.04 56.18 -19.91
C SER A 7 29.06 55.27 -18.68
N MET A 8 28.38 55.73 -17.64
CA MET A 8 28.10 55.05 -16.38
C MET A 8 27.06 53.94 -16.62
N GLY A 9 27.46 52.68 -16.50
CA GLY A 9 26.55 51.54 -16.56
C GLY A 9 25.86 51.32 -15.21
N LEU A 10 24.55 51.58 -15.16
CA LEU A 10 23.69 51.24 -14.03
C LEU A 10 23.47 49.72 -14.02
N ALA A 11 24.00 49.02 -13.01
CA ALA A 11 23.74 47.61 -12.80
C ALA A 11 22.36 47.44 -12.15
N TYR A 12 21.43 46.80 -12.86
CA TYR A 12 20.12 46.40 -12.34
C TYR A 12 20.28 45.15 -11.48
N ALA A 13 20.16 45.27 -10.16
CA ALA A 13 20.12 44.14 -9.26
C ALA A 13 18.70 43.52 -9.29
N PHE A 14 18.57 42.38 -9.96
CA PHE A 14 17.38 41.52 -9.83
C PHE A 14 17.39 40.87 -8.44
N LEU A 15 16.56 41.38 -7.53
CA LEU A 15 16.18 40.65 -6.32
C LEU A 15 15.25 39.50 -6.71
N CYS A 16 15.80 38.31 -6.90
CA CYS A 16 15.02 37.07 -6.86
C CYS A 16 14.62 36.81 -5.40
N GLY A 17 13.41 37.21 -5.02
CA GLY A 17 12.81 36.78 -3.76
C GLY A 17 12.57 35.27 -3.79
N THR A 18 13.26 34.52 -2.94
CA THR A 18 12.95 33.12 -2.67
C THR A 18 11.62 33.08 -1.91
N VAL A 19 10.54 32.68 -2.58
CA VAL A 19 9.32 32.28 -1.88
C VAL A 19 9.60 30.92 -1.25
N ALA A 20 9.86 30.91 0.05
CA ALA A 20 9.83 29.67 0.83
C ALA A 20 8.37 29.21 0.88
N VAL A 21 8.02 28.24 0.04
CA VAL A 21 6.73 27.55 0.14
C VAL A 21 6.78 26.78 1.46
N ALA A 22 5.96 27.19 2.42
CA ALA A 22 5.76 26.39 3.63
C ALA A 22 5.21 25.04 3.19
N GLN A 23 5.97 23.97 3.44
CA GLN A 23 5.53 22.62 3.13
C GLN A 23 4.42 22.28 4.14
N GLU A 24 3.17 22.22 3.68
CA GLU A 24 2.03 21.77 4.48
C GLU A 24 2.39 20.43 5.14
N SER A 25 2.21 20.37 6.45
CA SER A 25 2.59 19.20 7.24
C SER A 25 1.48 18.18 7.18
N TYR A 26 1.57 17.27 6.22
CA TYR A 26 0.63 16.16 6.07
C TYR A 26 1.16 14.89 6.75
N ASP A 27 0.34 14.31 7.64
CA ASP A 27 0.58 13.03 8.30
C ASP A 27 -0.53 12.05 7.88
N PRO A 28 -0.21 10.98 7.13
CA PRO A 28 -1.21 10.04 6.62
C PRO A 28 -2.01 9.32 7.72
N ALA A 29 -3.18 8.78 7.34
CA ALA A 29 -3.94 7.91 8.23
C ALA A 29 -3.17 6.61 8.52
N ARG A 30 -3.16 6.16 9.77
CA ARG A 30 -2.42 4.96 10.22
C ARG A 30 -3.35 3.95 10.86
N PHE A 31 -3.16 2.67 10.56
CA PHE A 31 -4.01 1.62 11.13
C PHE A 31 -3.85 1.60 12.66
N LYS A 32 -4.97 1.38 13.37
CA LYS A 32 -4.98 1.28 14.84
C LYS A 32 -5.48 -0.07 15.33
N SER A 33 -6.61 -0.54 14.81
CA SER A 33 -7.23 -1.78 15.26
C SER A 33 -8.33 -2.24 14.31
N GLY A 34 -8.62 -3.53 14.30
CA GLY A 34 -9.70 -4.08 13.48
C GLY A 34 -9.58 -5.60 13.30
N THR A 35 -10.58 -6.20 12.66
CA THR A 35 -10.53 -7.64 12.34
C THR A 35 -9.65 -7.88 11.12
N ILE A 36 -8.83 -8.92 11.16
CA ILE A 36 -8.13 -9.41 9.96
C ILE A 36 -9.16 -10.00 8.97
N PRO A 37 -9.02 -9.78 7.66
CA PRO A 37 -9.86 -10.44 6.65
C PRO A 37 -9.81 -11.96 6.82
N GLY A 38 -10.93 -12.67 6.67
CA GLY A 38 -10.90 -14.15 6.69
C GLY A 38 -10.42 -14.73 5.37
N GLN A 39 -9.83 -15.93 5.38
CA GLN A 39 -9.59 -16.69 4.15
C GLN A 39 -10.89 -17.36 3.67
N PRO A 40 -11.35 -17.13 2.43
CA PRO A 40 -12.52 -17.81 1.90
C PRO A 40 -12.28 -19.32 1.75
N PRO A 41 -13.01 -20.22 2.43
CA PRO A 41 -12.65 -21.63 2.55
C PRO A 41 -12.61 -22.37 1.20
N LEU A 42 -13.48 -21.98 0.26
CA LEU A 42 -13.64 -22.65 -1.04
C LEU A 42 -12.81 -22.03 -2.17
N ALA A 43 -11.94 -21.05 -1.88
CA ALA A 43 -11.11 -20.45 -2.94
C ALA A 43 -10.05 -21.43 -3.46
N SER A 44 -10.12 -21.79 -4.73
CA SER A 44 -9.17 -22.67 -5.39
C SER A 44 -8.06 -21.92 -6.13
N THR A 45 -8.23 -20.61 -6.35
CA THR A 45 -7.28 -19.72 -7.01
C THR A 45 -6.73 -18.70 -6.02
N GLY A 46 -5.51 -18.22 -6.27
CA GLY A 46 -5.00 -17.03 -5.58
C GLY A 46 -5.62 -15.75 -6.14
N ALA A 47 -5.28 -14.61 -5.56
CA ALA A 47 -5.65 -13.29 -6.07
C ALA A 47 -4.71 -12.19 -5.56
N LEU A 48 -4.55 -11.15 -6.38
CA LEU A 48 -4.15 -9.83 -5.93
C LEU A 48 -5.41 -8.97 -5.80
N VAL A 49 -5.57 -8.27 -4.68
CA VAL A 49 -6.67 -7.35 -4.42
C VAL A 49 -6.09 -6.00 -4.03
N VAL A 50 -6.60 -4.92 -4.61
CA VAL A 50 -6.22 -3.55 -4.25
C VAL A 50 -7.48 -2.78 -3.92
N VAL A 51 -7.51 -2.19 -2.71
CA VAL A 51 -8.64 -1.40 -2.22
C VAL A 51 -8.13 -0.07 -1.70
N GLU A 52 -8.78 1.01 -2.12
CA GLU A 52 -8.64 2.34 -1.55
C GLU A 52 -9.70 2.52 -0.46
N LEU A 53 -9.28 2.97 0.72
CA LEU A 53 -10.17 3.32 1.81
C LEU A 53 -10.24 4.82 1.98
N GLU A 54 -11.43 5.33 2.26
CA GLU A 54 -11.63 6.69 2.78
C GLU A 54 -11.80 6.63 4.30
N ILE A 55 -11.08 7.50 5.01
CA ILE A 55 -11.05 7.57 6.47
C ILE A 55 -11.52 8.95 6.91
N ALA A 56 -12.57 9.01 7.72
CA ALA A 56 -13.05 10.24 8.32
C ALA A 56 -12.08 10.81 9.37
N PRO A 57 -12.18 12.10 9.72
CA PRO A 57 -11.43 12.71 10.84
C PRO A 57 -11.61 11.99 12.20
N SER A 58 -12.67 11.19 12.34
CA SER A 58 -12.91 10.33 13.52
C SER A 58 -12.07 9.04 13.53
N GLY A 59 -11.37 8.73 12.44
CA GLY A 59 -10.61 7.49 12.26
C GLY A 59 -11.46 6.29 11.83
N ILE A 60 -12.68 6.51 11.35
CA ILE A 60 -13.59 5.45 10.86
C ILE A 60 -13.50 5.38 9.33
N VAL A 61 -13.52 4.17 8.79
CA VAL A 61 -13.64 3.95 7.33
C VAL A 61 -15.04 4.32 6.88
N THR A 62 -15.15 5.28 5.95
CA THR A 62 -16.43 5.75 5.40
C THR A 62 -16.74 5.13 4.05
N ASP A 63 -15.72 4.82 3.26
CA ASP A 63 -15.88 4.18 1.95
C ASP A 63 -14.77 3.17 1.66
N SER A 64 -15.03 2.25 0.72
CA SER A 64 -14.09 1.25 0.25
C SER A 64 -14.23 1.07 -1.25
N VAL A 65 -13.27 1.63 -1.99
CA VAL A 65 -13.23 1.62 -3.44
C VAL A 65 -12.32 0.48 -3.92
N VAL A 66 -12.88 -0.44 -4.70
CA VAL A 66 -12.11 -1.55 -5.28
C VAL A 66 -11.38 -1.05 -6.52
N ILE A 67 -10.06 -1.25 -6.56
CA ILE A 67 -9.18 -0.86 -7.66
C ILE A 67 -8.86 -2.08 -8.52
N ASP A 68 -8.37 -3.14 -7.86
CA ASP A 68 -8.08 -4.43 -8.46
C ASP A 68 -8.94 -5.49 -7.78
N ASP A 69 -9.87 -6.08 -8.54
CA ASP A 69 -10.79 -7.09 -8.04
C ASP A 69 -10.21 -8.50 -8.17
N GLY A 70 -10.35 -9.26 -7.08
CA GLY A 70 -10.01 -10.68 -6.99
C GLY A 70 -11.00 -11.43 -6.10
N PRO A 71 -12.23 -11.73 -6.57
CA PRO A 71 -13.19 -12.49 -5.80
C PRO A 71 -12.69 -13.92 -5.53
N PRO A 72 -13.04 -14.52 -4.37
CA PRO A 72 -13.89 -14.00 -3.29
C PRO A 72 -13.14 -13.10 -2.27
N TYR A 73 -11.85 -12.82 -2.48
CA TYR A 73 -11.00 -12.15 -1.50
C TYR A 73 -11.33 -10.66 -1.33
N THR A 74 -11.75 -9.97 -2.40
CA THR A 74 -12.24 -8.58 -2.33
C THR A 74 -13.35 -8.41 -1.30
N ALA A 75 -14.31 -9.35 -1.28
CA ALA A 75 -15.42 -9.32 -0.33
C ALA A 75 -14.93 -9.55 1.12
N ALA A 76 -13.93 -10.40 1.32
CA ALA A 76 -13.34 -10.63 2.65
C ALA A 76 -12.63 -9.37 3.19
N ILE A 77 -11.83 -8.70 2.35
CA ILE A 77 -11.13 -7.46 2.72
C ILE A 77 -12.11 -6.34 3.01
N THR A 78 -13.03 -6.06 2.09
CA THR A 78 -14.00 -4.95 2.25
C THR A 78 -14.95 -5.17 3.43
N LYS A 79 -15.31 -6.43 3.75
CA LYS A 79 -16.07 -6.75 4.97
C LYS A 79 -15.27 -6.45 6.23
N ALA A 80 -14.00 -6.84 6.28
CA ALA A 80 -13.13 -6.58 7.42
C ALA A 80 -12.85 -5.09 7.62
N ALA A 81 -12.62 -4.34 6.53
CA ALA A 81 -12.33 -2.91 6.53
C ALA A 81 -13.39 -2.07 7.27
N ARG A 82 -14.66 -2.49 7.23
CA ARG A 82 -15.76 -1.84 7.97
C ARG A 82 -15.58 -1.84 9.48
N THR A 83 -14.76 -2.75 10.02
CA THR A 83 -14.49 -2.85 11.46
C THR A 83 -13.27 -2.02 11.87
N TRP A 84 -12.48 -1.55 10.91
CA TRP A 84 -11.19 -0.95 11.19
C TRP A 84 -11.32 0.44 11.80
N ARG A 85 -10.29 0.79 12.57
CA ARG A 85 -10.08 2.11 13.15
C ARG A 85 -8.68 2.57 12.81
N PHE A 86 -8.57 3.86 12.60
CA PHE A 86 -7.35 4.54 12.20
C PHE A 86 -7.05 5.69 13.14
N ARG A 87 -5.78 6.02 13.28
CA ARG A 87 -5.37 7.39 13.58
C ARG A 87 -5.67 8.21 12.31
N PRO A 88 -6.51 9.26 12.39
CA PRO A 88 -6.91 10.00 11.20
C PRO A 88 -5.69 10.69 10.58
N ALA A 89 -5.78 10.99 9.29
CA ALA A 89 -4.82 11.86 8.65
C ALA A 89 -4.86 13.24 9.32
N ARG A 90 -3.71 13.92 9.36
CA ARG A 90 -3.60 15.29 9.85
C ARG A 90 -2.98 16.19 8.82
N GLU A 91 -3.50 17.40 8.75
CA GLU A 91 -2.97 18.50 7.94
C GLU A 91 -2.82 19.69 8.88
N ASP A 92 -1.57 20.16 9.03
CA ASP A 92 -1.20 21.22 9.98
C ASP A 92 -1.72 20.95 11.40
N GLY A 93 -1.67 19.68 11.79
CA GLY A 93 -2.10 19.19 13.10
C GLY A 93 -3.61 18.99 13.25
N ALA A 94 -4.45 19.46 12.33
CA ALA A 94 -5.89 19.24 12.35
C ALA A 94 -6.25 17.88 11.73
N ALA A 95 -7.19 17.14 12.34
CA ALA A 95 -7.67 15.88 11.75
C ALA A 95 -8.52 16.16 10.52
N VAL A 96 -8.18 15.54 9.39
CA VAL A 96 -8.85 15.70 8.09
C VAL A 96 -9.29 14.34 7.53
N PHE A 97 -10.05 14.37 6.44
CA PHE A 97 -10.30 13.15 5.67
C PHE A 97 -8.98 12.63 5.11
N GLY A 98 -8.76 11.33 5.25
CA GLY A 98 -7.57 10.64 4.80
C GLY A 98 -7.91 9.49 3.87
N LYS A 99 -6.88 8.98 3.20
CA LYS A 99 -6.96 7.76 2.41
C LYS A 99 -5.96 6.74 2.92
N ALA A 100 -6.26 5.46 2.75
CA ALA A 100 -5.32 4.38 2.99
C ALA A 100 -5.37 3.35 1.87
N LEU A 101 -4.20 2.84 1.49
CA LEU A 101 -4.08 1.74 0.55
C LEU A 101 -4.17 0.39 1.29
N VAL A 102 -4.93 -0.54 0.74
CA VAL A 102 -4.97 -1.95 1.16
C VAL A 102 -4.58 -2.84 -0.01
N VAL A 103 -3.65 -3.75 0.22
CA VAL A 103 -3.20 -4.76 -0.75
C VAL A 103 -3.38 -6.14 -0.15
N GLY A 104 -4.15 -7.00 -0.82
CA GLY A 104 -4.31 -8.40 -0.48
C GLY A 104 -3.57 -9.30 -1.46
N VAL A 105 -2.64 -10.11 -0.97
CA VAL A 105 -1.88 -11.09 -1.74
C VAL A 105 -2.25 -12.48 -1.24
N PHE A 106 -3.13 -13.16 -1.94
CA PHE A 106 -3.65 -14.47 -1.55
C PHE A 106 -3.05 -15.55 -2.42
N ARG A 107 -2.25 -16.43 -1.83
CA ARG A 107 -1.59 -17.49 -2.58
C ARG A 107 -2.58 -18.57 -3.03
N PRO A 108 -2.42 -19.15 -4.22
CA PRO A 108 -3.11 -20.38 -4.58
C PRO A 108 -2.64 -21.56 -3.69
N PRO A 109 -3.49 -22.59 -3.50
CA PRO A 109 -3.19 -23.77 -2.69
C PRO A 109 -2.24 -24.78 -3.36
N VAL A 110 -1.14 -24.30 -3.93
CA VAL A 110 -0.11 -25.11 -4.61
C VAL A 110 1.17 -25.20 -3.77
N LEU A 111 1.91 -26.30 -3.93
CA LEU A 111 3.13 -26.60 -3.15
C LEU A 111 4.26 -25.62 -3.48
N MET A 112 4.53 -25.45 -4.78
CA MET A 112 5.49 -24.48 -5.27
C MET A 112 4.75 -23.21 -5.63
N GLY A 113 5.28 -22.05 -5.24
CA GLY A 113 4.68 -20.73 -5.50
C GLY A 113 4.02 -20.65 -6.88
N GLY A 114 2.79 -20.13 -6.90
CA GLY A 114 2.02 -19.94 -8.13
C GLY A 114 2.00 -18.47 -8.49
N GLU A 115 2.03 -18.18 -9.80
CA GLU A 115 1.71 -16.85 -10.28
C GLU A 115 0.26 -16.52 -9.90
N LEU A 116 0.05 -15.33 -9.35
CA LEU A 116 -1.30 -14.87 -9.09
C LEU A 116 -1.98 -14.61 -10.44
N PRO A 117 -3.27 -14.94 -10.59
CA PRO A 117 -4.01 -14.50 -11.75
C PRO A 117 -3.92 -12.97 -11.83
N LYS A 118 -3.80 -12.44 -13.05
CA LYS A 118 -3.84 -11.00 -13.27
C LYS A 118 -5.17 -10.46 -12.71
N PRO A 119 -5.15 -9.46 -11.82
CA PRO A 119 -6.39 -8.93 -11.27
C PRO A 119 -7.23 -8.26 -12.34
N THR A 120 -8.54 -8.21 -12.10
CA THR A 120 -9.43 -7.37 -12.90
C THR A 120 -9.32 -5.93 -12.39
N HIS A 121 -8.61 -5.09 -13.13
CA HIS A 121 -8.54 -3.66 -12.83
C HIS A 121 -9.89 -3.01 -13.17
N VAL A 122 -10.57 -2.44 -12.18
CA VAL A 122 -11.93 -1.92 -12.31
C VAL A 122 -12.00 -0.39 -12.19
N GLN A 123 -11.00 0.23 -11.55
CA GLN A 123 -10.99 1.68 -11.34
C GLN A 123 -9.57 2.19 -11.12
N GLU A 124 -9.30 3.41 -11.58
CA GLU A 124 -8.06 4.13 -11.28
C GLU A 124 -7.97 4.53 -9.81
N ILE A 125 -6.81 4.32 -9.23
CA ILE A 125 -6.51 4.69 -7.84
C ILE A 125 -6.14 6.19 -7.74
N SER A 126 -6.42 6.80 -6.59
CA SER A 126 -6.00 8.17 -6.31
C SER A 126 -4.48 8.35 -6.40
N GLU A 127 -4.01 9.46 -6.97
CA GLU A 127 -2.57 9.78 -6.99
C GLU A 127 -2.00 9.99 -5.58
N ASP A 128 -2.83 10.42 -4.63
CA ASP A 128 -2.48 10.59 -3.20
C ASP A 128 -2.10 9.27 -2.51
N LEU A 129 -2.37 8.13 -3.15
CA LEU A 129 -2.01 6.81 -2.66
C LEU A 129 -0.89 6.19 -3.51
N PRO A 130 -0.04 5.36 -2.89
CA PRO A 130 0.86 4.51 -3.64
C PRO A 130 0.04 3.46 -4.41
N TYR A 131 0.65 2.79 -5.39
CA TYR A 131 0.02 1.69 -6.11
C TYR A 131 1.03 0.57 -6.37
N PRO A 132 0.74 -0.69 -6.04
CA PRO A 132 1.70 -1.79 -6.23
C PRO A 132 1.94 -2.03 -7.73
N THR A 133 3.17 -1.83 -8.18
CA THR A 133 3.60 -2.07 -9.57
C THR A 133 4.34 -3.39 -9.71
N ALA A 134 4.93 -3.91 -8.63
CA ALA A 134 5.45 -5.25 -8.55
C ALA A 134 5.17 -5.84 -7.16
N THR A 135 4.62 -7.04 -7.12
CA THR A 135 4.34 -7.78 -5.88
C THR A 135 5.07 -9.10 -5.89
N THR A 136 5.39 -9.61 -4.69
CA THR A 136 5.98 -10.94 -4.49
C THR A 136 5.01 -11.78 -3.68
N THR A 137 4.69 -12.98 -4.15
CA THR A 137 3.90 -13.93 -3.36
C THR A 137 4.84 -14.74 -2.46
N PRO A 138 4.63 -14.75 -1.13
CA PRO A 138 5.48 -15.52 -0.23
C PRO A 138 5.31 -17.03 -0.46
N VAL A 139 6.37 -17.79 -0.20
CA VAL A 139 6.32 -19.26 -0.19
C VAL A 139 5.51 -19.75 1.02
N TYR A 140 4.91 -20.94 0.92
CA TYR A 140 4.28 -21.53 2.10
C TYR A 140 5.35 -22.16 3.00
N PRO A 141 5.34 -21.92 4.33
CA PRO A 141 6.30 -22.55 5.23
C PRO A 141 6.10 -24.07 5.23
N PRO A 142 7.16 -24.88 4.98
CA PRO A 142 7.05 -26.34 5.02
C PRO A 142 6.62 -26.91 6.37
N THR A 143 6.84 -26.16 7.44
CA THR A 143 6.51 -26.52 8.83
C THR A 143 5.11 -26.04 9.26
N ALA A 144 4.43 -25.22 8.46
CA ALA A 144 3.09 -24.75 8.78
C ALA A 144 2.07 -25.89 8.59
N LEU A 145 1.26 -26.12 9.62
CA LEU A 145 0.23 -27.17 9.63
C LEU A 145 -1.12 -26.68 9.12
N TYR A 146 -1.36 -25.36 9.15
CA TYR A 146 -2.65 -24.74 8.89
C TYR A 146 -2.54 -23.59 7.87
N GLU A 147 -3.66 -23.06 7.43
CA GLU A 147 -3.70 -21.78 6.73
C GLU A 147 -3.66 -20.61 7.72
N GLY A 148 -3.19 -19.44 7.27
CA GLY A 148 -3.06 -18.26 8.12
C GLY A 148 -2.92 -16.96 7.33
N ILE A 149 -2.94 -15.83 8.03
CA ILE A 149 -2.79 -14.51 7.41
C ILE A 149 -1.75 -13.70 8.16
N ALA A 150 -0.74 -13.24 7.43
CA ALA A 150 0.16 -12.21 7.93
C ALA A 150 -0.35 -10.83 7.52
N PHE A 151 -0.29 -9.86 8.42
CA PHE A 151 -0.66 -8.47 8.16
C PHE A 151 0.52 -7.55 8.48
N VAL A 152 0.95 -6.81 7.47
CA VAL A 152 2.07 -5.88 7.52
C VAL A 152 1.59 -4.48 7.12
N GLU A 153 1.92 -3.47 7.90
CA GLU A 153 1.84 -2.08 7.47
C GLU A 153 3.23 -1.65 6.97
N VAL A 154 3.30 -1.10 5.76
CA VAL A 154 4.58 -0.68 5.17
C VAL A 154 4.64 0.81 4.96
N GLU A 155 5.81 1.39 5.22
CA GLU A 155 6.18 2.73 4.80
C GLU A 155 6.81 2.68 3.41
N ILE A 156 6.37 3.55 2.53
CA ILE A 156 6.78 3.65 1.12
C ILE A 156 7.34 5.05 0.89
N ASP A 157 8.58 5.14 0.43
CA ASP A 157 9.24 6.42 0.17
C ASP A 157 8.77 7.10 -1.13
N GLU A 158 9.30 8.30 -1.38
CA GLU A 158 8.99 9.11 -2.57
C GLU A 158 9.40 8.44 -3.90
N GLY A 159 10.26 7.42 -3.85
CA GLY A 159 10.66 6.61 -5.00
C GLY A 159 9.79 5.37 -5.21
N GLY A 160 8.87 5.07 -4.29
CA GLY A 160 8.03 3.88 -4.32
C GLY A 160 8.70 2.62 -3.77
N TRP A 161 9.73 2.77 -2.94
CA TRP A 161 10.43 1.67 -2.27
C TRP A 161 9.90 1.49 -0.85
N VAL A 162 9.78 0.23 -0.42
CA VAL A 162 9.48 -0.09 0.98
C VAL A 162 10.69 0.29 1.85
N ARG A 163 10.46 1.10 2.88
CA ARG A 163 11.50 1.56 3.84
C ARG A 163 11.42 0.86 5.18
N GLU A 164 10.20 0.72 5.68
CA GLU A 164 9.91 0.05 6.94
C GLU A 164 8.69 -0.85 6.76
N ALA A 165 8.69 -1.97 7.47
CA ALA A 165 7.61 -2.93 7.51
C ALA A 165 7.30 -3.29 8.97
N VAL A 166 6.10 -2.95 9.42
CA VAL A 166 5.62 -3.22 10.78
C VAL A 166 4.57 -4.31 10.73
N LEU A 167 4.83 -5.38 11.46
CA LEU A 167 3.93 -6.52 11.55
C LEU A 167 2.82 -6.24 12.59
N HIS A 168 1.57 -6.50 12.23
CA HIS A 168 0.40 -6.34 13.11
C HIS A 168 -0.20 -7.68 13.58
N THR A 169 0.11 -8.79 12.90
CA THR A 169 -0.20 -10.17 13.35
C THR A 169 1.03 -10.78 14.03
N THR A 170 0.90 -11.89 14.74
CA THR A 170 2.06 -12.62 15.32
C THR A 170 1.95 -14.12 15.04
N GLU A 171 1.38 -14.49 13.89
CA GLU A 171 1.35 -15.89 13.48
C GLU A 171 2.76 -16.29 13.03
N GLU A 172 3.62 -16.64 14.00
CA GLU A 172 5.07 -16.78 13.87
C GLU A 172 5.50 -17.63 12.66
N ALA A 173 4.66 -18.58 12.23
CA ALA A 173 4.90 -19.42 11.07
C ALA A 173 5.01 -18.64 9.74
N TYR A 174 4.39 -17.46 9.62
CA TYR A 174 4.26 -16.71 8.36
C TYR A 174 4.98 -15.37 8.34
N ASP A 175 5.24 -14.80 9.52
CA ASP A 175 5.67 -13.41 9.68
C ASP A 175 6.97 -13.10 8.93
N ALA A 176 8.00 -13.94 9.08
CA ALA A 176 9.28 -13.75 8.39
C ALA A 176 9.11 -13.79 6.85
N LEU A 177 8.30 -14.72 6.34
CA LEU A 177 8.07 -14.85 4.90
C LEU A 177 7.25 -13.68 4.33
N ALA A 178 6.32 -13.13 5.11
CA ALA A 178 5.56 -11.95 4.74
C ALA A 178 6.45 -10.70 4.68
N LEU A 179 7.33 -10.51 5.66
CA LEU A 179 8.30 -9.41 5.67
C LEU A 179 9.27 -9.52 4.49
N GLU A 180 9.89 -10.70 4.28
CA GLU A 180 10.78 -10.94 3.13
C GLU A 180 10.09 -10.71 1.76
N ALA A 181 8.79 -11.01 1.67
CA ALA A 181 8.03 -10.77 0.45
C ALA A 181 7.75 -9.28 0.25
N VAL A 182 7.34 -8.56 1.30
CA VAL A 182 6.95 -7.15 1.17
C VAL A 182 8.15 -6.23 0.89
N GLU A 183 9.34 -6.55 1.40
CA GLU A 183 10.59 -5.83 1.09
C GLU A 183 10.91 -5.81 -0.42
N LYS A 184 10.43 -6.81 -1.15
CA LYS A 184 10.61 -6.94 -2.61
C LYS A 184 9.54 -6.24 -3.41
N PHE A 185 8.53 -5.63 -2.78
CA PHE A 185 7.48 -4.91 -3.49
C PHE A 185 8.03 -3.61 -4.08
N ARG A 186 7.42 -3.19 -5.18
CA ARG A 186 7.60 -1.84 -5.74
C ARG A 186 6.26 -1.18 -5.91
N PHE A 187 6.25 0.12 -5.69
CA PHE A 187 5.07 0.94 -5.81
C PHE A 187 5.32 2.07 -6.79
N ARG A 188 4.26 2.54 -7.46
CA ARG A 188 4.17 3.93 -7.86
C ARG A 188 4.05 4.74 -6.57
N ALA A 189 4.91 5.74 -6.37
CA ALA A 189 4.85 6.61 -5.20
C ALA A 189 3.52 7.40 -5.14
N ALA A 190 3.06 7.67 -3.92
CA ALA A 190 2.00 8.63 -3.67
C ALA A 190 2.47 10.04 -4.06
N ARG A 191 1.56 10.85 -4.58
CA ARG A 191 1.82 12.25 -4.91
C ARG A 191 0.76 13.13 -4.27
N ARG A 192 1.21 14.15 -3.55
CA ARG A 192 0.38 15.25 -3.05
C ARG A 192 0.72 16.49 -3.84
N ASN A 193 -0.28 17.11 -4.47
CA ASN A 193 -0.09 18.28 -5.33
C ASN A 193 0.99 18.06 -6.41
N GLY A 194 1.05 16.84 -6.95
CA GLY A 194 2.04 16.43 -7.96
C GLY A 194 3.45 16.12 -7.42
N ILE A 195 3.70 16.34 -6.13
CA ILE A 195 5.00 16.07 -5.48
C ILE A 195 4.95 14.69 -4.83
N ALA A 196 5.96 13.87 -5.08
CA ALA A 196 6.07 12.56 -4.44
C ALA A 196 6.25 12.71 -2.93
N VAL A 197 5.54 11.91 -2.14
CA VAL A 197 5.55 11.95 -0.67
C VAL A 197 5.68 10.54 -0.09
N THR A 198 6.29 10.45 1.08
CA THR A 198 6.24 9.24 1.91
C THR A 198 4.78 8.89 2.24
N SER A 199 4.44 7.60 2.14
CA SER A 199 3.08 7.09 2.28
C SER A 199 3.07 5.70 2.90
N TYR A 200 1.88 5.14 3.13
CA TYR A 200 1.72 3.85 3.80
C TYR A 200 0.74 2.93 3.08
N ALA A 201 0.92 1.63 3.26
CA ALA A 201 0.00 0.61 2.77
C ALA A 201 -0.21 -0.51 3.79
N LEU A 202 -1.44 -1.04 3.84
CA LEU A 202 -1.78 -2.23 4.62
C LEU A 202 -1.72 -3.45 3.70
N VAL A 203 -0.80 -4.37 3.96
CA VAL A 203 -0.56 -5.55 3.13
C VAL A 203 -0.95 -6.82 3.89
N PHE A 204 -1.88 -7.57 3.32
CA PHE A 204 -2.34 -8.86 3.85
C PHE A 204 -1.81 -9.99 2.96
N PHE A 205 -1.14 -10.97 3.57
CA PHE A 205 -0.69 -12.17 2.89
C PHE A 205 -1.52 -13.37 3.36
N GLY A 206 -2.34 -13.92 2.46
CA GLY A 206 -3.07 -15.15 2.72
C GLY A 206 -2.21 -16.37 2.42
N PHE A 207 -1.87 -17.13 3.46
CA PHE A 207 -1.16 -18.40 3.35
C PHE A 207 -2.15 -19.57 3.36
N ARG A 208 -2.56 -20.05 2.18
CA ARG A 208 -3.42 -21.24 2.06
C ARG A 208 -2.58 -22.52 2.13
N GLN A 209 -3.06 -23.56 2.79
CA GLN A 209 -2.35 -24.85 2.79
C GLN A 209 -2.31 -25.45 1.37
N PRO A 210 -1.14 -25.91 0.89
CA PRO A 210 -1.05 -26.66 -0.36
C PRO A 210 -1.82 -27.98 -0.26
N HIS A 211 -2.58 -28.34 -1.30
CA HIS A 211 -3.05 -29.71 -1.46
C HIS A 211 -2.23 -30.41 -2.55
N THR A 212 -1.67 -31.57 -2.23
CA THR A 212 -1.08 -32.44 -3.23
C THR A 212 -2.23 -33.04 -4.06
N ALA A 213 -2.25 -32.80 -5.37
CA ALA A 213 -3.16 -33.55 -6.24
C ALA A 213 -2.87 -35.05 -6.06
N ARG A 214 -3.90 -35.84 -5.73
CA ARG A 214 -3.79 -37.30 -5.65
C ARG A 214 -3.32 -37.82 -7.01
N GLN A 215 -2.13 -38.41 -7.07
CA GLN A 215 -1.67 -39.10 -8.28
C GLN A 215 -2.72 -40.15 -8.69
N PRO A 216 -3.16 -40.19 -9.96
CA PRO A 216 -3.96 -41.31 -10.43
C PRO A 216 -3.13 -42.59 -10.25
N ARG A 217 -3.71 -43.58 -9.57
CA ARG A 217 -3.12 -44.93 -9.50
C ARG A 217 -2.99 -45.43 -10.94
N ARG A 218 -1.76 -45.72 -11.36
CA ARG A 218 -1.50 -46.50 -12.58
C ARG A 218 -1.92 -47.95 -12.38
#